data_AF-A0A355YR41-F1
#
_entry.id   AF-A0A355YR41-F1
#
_cell.length_a   1.000
_cell.length_b   1.000
_cell.length_c   1.000
_cell.angle_alpha   90.00
_cell.angle_beta   90.00
_cell.angle_gamma   90.00
#
_symmetry.space_group_name_H-M   'P 1'
#
loop_
_entity.id
_entity.type
_entity.pdbx_description
1 polymer ?
#
loop_
_entity_poly.entity_id
_entity_poly.type
_entity_poly.pdbx_seq_one_letter_code
_entity_poly.pdbx_strand_id
1 'polypeptide(L)' 'MEYRTDKKGTQLSILGYGCLRFTRKNGKIDLEKAESEIMEAIRGGVNYFDTA' A
#
# COMPACT_ATOMS: atom_id res chain seq x y z
N MET A 1 10.66 4.55 8.37
CA MET A 1 9.47 5.16 7.73
C MET A 1 9.19 6.47 8.44
N GLU A 2 8.90 7.53 7.68
CA GLU A 2 8.49 8.84 8.21
C GLU A 2 6.96 8.99 8.13
N TYR A 3 6.38 9.74 9.07
CA TYR A 3 4.92 9.90 9.20
C TYR A 3 4.51 11.38 9.21
N ARG A 4 3.30 11.65 8.73
CA ARG A 4 2.62 12.94 8.80
C ARG A 4 1.31 12.81 9.54
N THR A 5 0.90 13.88 10.21
CA THR A 5 -0.39 13.94 10.90
C THR A 5 -1.46 14.48 9.97
N ASP A 6 -2.59 13.77 9.83
CA ASP A 6 -3.75 14.25 9.09
C ASP A 6 -4.58 15.27 9.90
N LYS A 7 -5.66 15.79 9.29
CA LYS A 7 -6.55 16.77 9.95
C LYS A 7 -7.27 16.21 11.19
N LYS A 8 -7.31 14.88 11.35
CA LYS A 8 -7.96 14.17 12.46
C LYS A 8 -6.96 13.73 13.54
N GLY A 9 -5.66 14.03 13.37
CA GLY A 9 -4.62 13.60 14.31
C GLY A 9 -4.04 12.20 14.02
N THR A 10 -4.44 11.57 12.92
CA THR A 10 -3.97 10.23 12.53
C THR A 10 -2.56 10.34 11.94
N GLN A 11 -1.64 9.50 12.41
CA GLN A 11 -0.31 9.38 11.80
C GLN A 11 -0.36 8.49 10.57
N LEU A 12 -0.14 9.07 9.40
CA LEU A 12 -0.08 8.39 8.12
C LEU A 12 1.36 8.37 7.61
N SER A 13 1.79 7.25 7.02
CA SER A 13 3.08 7.18 6.35
C SER A 13 3.16 8.26 5.27
N ILE A 14 4.32 8.91 5.14
CA ILE A 14 4.52 9.94 4.09
C ILE A 14 4.38 9.32 2.70
N LEU A 15 4.82 8.08 2.55
CA LEU A 15 4.62 7.27 1.34
C LEU A 15 3.33 6.47 1.48
N GLY A 16 2.48 6.53 0.46
CA GLY A 16 1.30 5.68 0.32
C GLY A 16 1.55 4.55 -0.68
N TYR A 17 0.86 3.43 -0.52
CA TYR A 17 0.90 2.31 -1.46
C TYR A 17 -0.34 2.33 -2.35
N GLY A 18 -0.13 2.46 -3.67
CA GLY A 18 -1.22 2.54 -4.64
C GLY A 18 -1.65 1.16 -5.16
N CYS A 19 -2.93 0.84 -5.05
CA CYS A 19 -3.49 -0.49 -5.36
C CYS A 19 -4.05 -0.64 -6.79
N LEU A 20 -4.10 0.45 -7.57
CA LEU A 20 -4.73 0.45 -8.91
C LEU A 20 -3.96 -0.31 -9.99
N ARG A 21 -2.67 -0.59 -9.77
CA ARG A 21 -1.78 -1.17 -10.80
C ARG A 21 -1.04 -2.40 -10.27
N PHE A 22 -1.76 -3.30 -9.61
CA PHE A 22 -1.19 -4.60 -9.28
C PHE A 22 -0.69 -5.34 -10.51
N THR A 23 0.38 -6.10 -10.31
CA THR A 23 0.94 -6.97 -11.33
C THR A 23 -0.17 -7.90 -11.84
N ARG A 24 -0.23 -8.06 -13.16
CA ARG A 24 -1.19 -8.97 -13.80
C ARG A 24 -0.47 -10.16 -14.40
N LYS A 25 -1.09 -11.33 -14.27
CA LYS A 25 -0.68 -12.59 -14.89
C LYS A 25 -1.88 -13.16 -15.64
N ASN A 26 -1.72 -13.41 -16.95
CA ASN A 26 -2.77 -13.91 -17.83
C ASN A 26 -4.07 -13.07 -17.81
N GLY A 27 -3.93 -11.74 -17.81
CA GLY A 27 -5.05 -10.80 -17.83
C GLY A 27 -5.77 -10.58 -16.50
N LYS A 28 -5.43 -11.35 -15.45
CA LYS A 28 -5.95 -11.19 -14.08
C LYS A 28 -4.87 -10.64 -13.17
N ILE A 29 -5.26 -10.09 -12.03
CA ILE A 29 -4.31 -9.70 -10.97
C ILE A 29 -3.61 -10.95 -10.46
N ASP A 30 -2.29 -10.86 -10.29
CA ASP A 30 -1.51 -11.86 -9.59
C ASP A 30 -1.69 -11.64 -8.08
N LEU A 31 -2.64 -12.36 -7.48
CA LEU A 31 -3.06 -12.16 -6.08
C LEU A 31 -1.95 -12.50 -5.09
N GLU A 32 -1.23 -13.60 -5.31
CA GLU A 32 -0.13 -14.03 -4.42
C GLU A 32 0.96 -12.97 -4.38
N LYS A 33 1.32 -12.42 -5.56
CA LYS A 33 2.30 -11.34 -5.63
C LYS A 33 1.78 -10.06 -4.96
N ALA A 34 0.54 -9.67 -5.24
CA ALA A 34 -0.05 -8.45 -4.65
C ALA A 34 -0.09 -8.54 -3.12
N GLU A 35 -0.46 -9.69 -2.56
CA GLU A 35 -0.44 -9.94 -1.12
C GLU A 35 0.99 -9.80 -0.56
N SER A 36 1.98 -10.44 -1.21
CA SER A 36 3.37 -10.32 -0.78
C SER A 36 3.87 -8.88 -0.80
N GLU A 37 3.56 -8.10 -1.84
CA GLU A 37 3.97 -6.69 -1.96
C GLU A 37 3.31 -5.83 -0.87
N ILE A 38 2.03 -6.05 -0.57
CA ILE A 38 1.32 -5.36 0.51
C ILE A 38 1.94 -5.69 1.87
N MET A 39 2.23 -6.97 2.13
CA MET A 39 2.84 -7.38 3.40
C MET A 39 4.23 -6.78 3.59
N GLU A 40 5.04 -6.67 2.53
CA GLU A 40 6.32 -5.96 2.58
C GLU A 40 6.14 -4.46 2.83
N ALA A 41 5.15 -3.81 2.20
CA ALA A 41 4.85 -2.40 2.46
C ALA A 41 4.48 -2.17 3.94
N ILE A 42 3.63 -3.03 4.50
CA ILE A 42 3.24 -2.99 5.92
C ILE A 42 4.46 -3.20 6.82
N ARG A 43 5.30 -4.21 6.55
CA ARG A 43 6.55 -4.46 7.28
C ARG A 43 7.51 -3.28 7.22
N GLY A 44 7.53 -2.57 6.09
CA GLY A 44 8.28 -1.32 5.89
C GLY A 44 7.69 -0.10 6.60
N GLY A 45 6.52 -0.23 7.23
CA GLY A 45 5.85 0.82 8.00
C GLY A 45 4.81 1.62 7.22
N VAL A 46 4.48 1.24 5.98
CA VAL A 46 3.40 1.88 5.21
C VAL A 46 2.06 1.56 5.88
N ASN A 47 1.27 2.59 6.17
CA ASN A 47 -0.07 2.44 6.72
C ASN A 47 -1.14 3.20 5.92
N TYR A 48 -0.74 3.85 4.82
CA TYR A 48 -1.65 4.53 3.90
C TYR A 48 -1.72 3.77 2.57
N PHE A 49 -2.90 3.21 2.26
CA PHE A 49 -3.17 2.45 1.04
C PHE A 49 -4.28 3.14 0.25
N ASP A 50 -4.05 3.35 -1.04
CA ASP A 50 -4.95 4.11 -1.93
C ASP A 50 -5.51 3.22 -3.05
N THR A 51 -6.82 3.26 -3.26
CA THR A 51 -7.55 2.49 -4.28
C THR A 51 -8.74 3.30 -4.81
N ALA A 52 -9.34 2.88 -5.93
CA ALA A 52 -10.59 3.41 -6.49
C ALA A 52 -11.72 2.38 -6.46
#